data_AF-A0A9W6XT40-F1
#
_entry.id   AF-A0A9W6XT40-F1
#
_cell.length_a   1.000
_cell.length_b   1.000
_cell.length_c   1.000
_cell.angle_alpha   90.00
_cell.angle_beta   90.00
_cell.angle_gamma   90.00
#
_symmetry.space_group_name_H-M   'P 1'
#
loop_
_entity.id
_entity.type
_entity.pdbx_description
1 polymer ?
#
loop_
_entity_poly.entity_id
_entity_poly.type
_entity_poly.pdbx_seq_one_letter_code
_entity_poly.pdbx_strand_id
1 'polypeptide(L)'
;MQNLAICNLSRLENFPFPDEVAALEHVLELIDEMLMPLEEAVVKAAGTNRVDWLEHLFEDYDGDFMDAVTAAASKGYQEAVICMVQEIDWRENGGDIDQSDSVSVSSNSESDSVSINSSDQSDSVRESDSVSESYSISAYTAPLLKKAVEAAAQSGQADIIKLFLPQLVTSWDNISEMYTITWNVLDQAAASGHLNVVIFVVDYASQWGYITEYTPSGEEDAVWLAVGSGHDQVAILLQLYSVTWNVQNALEEALDMEQHEIAEWILALGYAEEQQLHQKWLDRRTRS
;
A
#
# COMPACT_ATOMS: atom_id res chain seq x y z
N MET A 1 -4.88 -21.05 32.52
CA MET A 1 -6.00 -20.51 33.32
C MET A 1 -5.55 -20.32 34.75
N GLN A 2 -5.17 -19.11 35.15
CA GLN A 2 -5.31 -18.64 36.53
C GLN A 2 -5.67 -17.15 36.49
N ASN A 3 -6.79 -16.86 37.14
CA ASN A 3 -7.48 -15.58 37.25
C ASN A 3 -6.53 -14.42 37.60
N LEU A 4 -6.42 -13.44 36.70
CA LEU A 4 -6.19 -12.06 37.12
C LEU A 4 -7.46 -11.62 37.85
N ALA A 5 -7.41 -11.60 39.17
CA ALA A 5 -8.45 -11.03 39.99
C ALA A 5 -8.61 -9.55 39.60
N ILE A 6 -9.65 -9.25 38.85
CA ILE A 6 -10.14 -7.89 38.66
C ILE A 6 -10.59 -7.44 40.05
N CYS A 7 -9.67 -6.80 40.79
CA CYS A 7 -9.97 -6.12 42.02
C CYS A 7 -10.92 -4.97 41.68
N ASN A 8 -12.21 -5.23 41.81
CA ASN A 8 -13.27 -4.26 41.63
C ASN A 8 -13.18 -3.25 42.79
N LEU A 9 -12.34 -2.22 42.60
CA LEU A 9 -12.07 -1.15 43.56
C LEU A 9 -13.22 -0.12 43.53
N SER A 10 -14.44 -0.57 43.81
CA SER A 10 -15.66 0.25 43.80
C SER A 10 -15.63 1.42 44.81
N ARG A 11 -14.63 1.46 45.68
CA ARG A 11 -14.38 2.55 46.65
C ARG A 11 -13.49 3.68 46.11
N LEU A 12 -12.82 3.48 44.98
CA LEU A 12 -11.88 4.43 44.37
C LEU A 12 -12.42 5.08 43.09
N GLU A 13 -13.57 4.61 42.58
CA GLU A 13 -14.16 5.03 41.31
C GLU A 13 -14.51 6.53 41.22
N ASN A 14 -14.56 7.24 42.36
CA ASN A 14 -14.89 8.67 42.44
C ASN A 14 -13.88 9.49 43.26
N PHE A 15 -12.69 8.97 43.53
CA PHE A 15 -11.68 9.70 44.30
C PHE A 15 -10.66 10.35 43.36
N PRO A 16 -10.53 11.69 43.34
CA PRO A 16 -9.45 12.34 42.60
C PRO A 16 -8.13 11.94 43.28
N PHE A 17 -7.33 11.14 42.58
CA PHE A 17 -6.00 10.78 43.04
C PHE A 17 -5.12 12.03 43.05
N PRO A 18 -4.19 12.16 44.01
CA PRO A 18 -3.10 13.11 43.91
C PRO A 18 -2.35 12.92 42.60
N ASP A 19 -1.87 14.02 42.00
CA ASP A 19 -1.19 14.01 40.70
C ASP A 19 -0.03 13.01 40.66
N GLU A 20 0.63 12.78 41.80
CA GLU A 20 1.74 11.82 41.93
C GLU A 20 1.31 10.35 41.77
N VAL A 21 0.08 10.02 42.17
CA VAL A 21 -0.48 8.66 42.01
C VAL A 21 -1.04 8.47 40.61
N ALA A 22 -1.62 9.51 40.02
CA ALA A 22 -2.04 9.50 38.61
C ALA A 22 -0.84 9.38 37.66
N ALA A 23 0.29 10.02 37.98
CA ALA A 23 1.52 9.94 37.19
C ALA A 23 2.17 8.54 37.20
N LEU A 24 1.79 7.65 38.12
CA LEU A 24 2.38 6.31 38.23
C LEU A 24 2.09 5.45 36.99
N GLU A 25 0.92 5.60 36.38
CA GLU A 25 0.56 4.91 35.13
C GLU A 25 1.55 5.28 34.01
N HIS A 26 1.76 6.58 33.80
CA HIS A 26 2.72 7.09 32.82
C HIS A 26 4.17 6.70 33.11
N VAL A 27 4.56 6.64 34.40
CA VAL A 27 5.91 6.20 34.79
C VAL A 27 6.09 4.71 34.49
N LEU A 28 5.08 3.88 34.71
CA LEU A 28 5.14 2.46 34.36
C LEU A 28 5.18 2.25 32.84
N GLU A 29 4.41 3.02 32.06
CA GLU A 29 4.50 3.03 30.59
C GLU A 29 5.90 3.42 30.11
N LEU A 30 6.54 4.41 30.73
CA LEU A 30 7.89 4.84 30.38
C LEU A 30 8.94 3.79 30.76
N ILE A 31 8.82 3.15 31.93
CA ILE A 31 9.73 2.08 32.33
C ILE A 31 9.60 0.89 31.37
N ASP A 32 8.38 0.53 30.99
CA ASP A 32 8.11 -0.51 30.00
C ASP A 32 8.71 -0.15 28.64
N GLU A 33 8.54 1.10 28.18
CA GLU A 33 9.15 1.62 26.95
C GLU A 33 10.69 1.60 26.98
N MET A 34 11.30 1.85 28.14
CA MET A 34 12.76 1.77 28.32
C MET A 34 13.32 0.34 28.41
N LEU A 35 12.48 -0.64 28.78
CA LEU A 35 12.87 -2.04 28.89
C LEU A 35 12.49 -2.87 27.65
N MET A 36 11.80 -2.24 26.71
CA MET A 36 11.36 -2.84 25.45
C MET A 36 12.56 -3.27 24.60
N PRO A 37 12.56 -4.49 24.04
CA PRO A 37 13.60 -4.89 23.09
C PRO A 37 13.53 -4.02 21.83
N LEU A 38 14.67 -3.82 21.17
CA LEU A 38 14.77 -2.93 19.99
C LEU A 38 13.77 -3.28 18.89
N GLU A 39 13.53 -4.57 18.64
CA GLU A 39 12.54 -5.05 17.67
C GLU A 39 11.13 -4.53 17.98
N GLU A 40 10.68 -4.67 19.23
CA GLU A 40 9.37 -4.19 19.66
C GLU A 40 9.33 -2.65 19.70
N ALA A 41 10.43 -2.00 20.06
CA ALA A 41 10.56 -0.56 20.07
C ALA A 41 10.39 0.04 18.67
N VAL A 42 11.00 -0.58 17.65
CA VAL A 42 10.86 -0.15 16.24
C VAL A 42 9.41 -0.32 15.78
N VAL A 43 8.77 -1.45 16.07
CA VAL A 43 7.36 -1.68 15.75
C VAL A 43 6.45 -0.66 16.45
N LYS A 44 6.71 -0.35 17.72
CA LYS A 44 5.93 0.64 18.50
C LYS A 44 6.14 2.06 17.98
N ALA A 45 7.38 2.44 17.66
CA ALA A 45 7.72 3.74 17.09
C ALA A 45 7.03 3.94 15.73
N ALA A 46 7.12 2.94 14.84
CA ALA A 46 6.43 2.91 13.56
C ALA A 46 4.91 2.98 13.73
N GLY A 47 4.36 2.17 14.63
CA GLY A 47 2.95 2.15 14.97
C GLY A 47 2.44 3.39 15.72
N THR A 48 3.30 4.37 16.04
CA THR A 48 2.91 5.65 16.66
C THR A 48 3.35 6.86 15.84
N ASN A 49 3.89 6.65 14.63
CA ASN A 49 4.48 7.67 13.76
C ASN A 49 5.55 8.53 14.45
N ARG A 50 6.31 7.96 15.39
CA ARG A 50 7.41 8.66 16.05
C ARG A 50 8.68 8.51 15.20
N VAL A 51 8.76 9.28 14.11
CA VAL A 51 9.87 9.22 13.14
C VAL A 51 11.21 9.56 13.80
N ASP A 52 11.25 10.59 14.64
CA ASP A 52 12.48 10.92 15.40
C ASP A 52 12.97 9.72 16.21
N TRP A 53 12.06 8.96 16.83
CA TRP A 53 12.43 7.78 17.60
C TRP A 53 12.91 6.64 16.70
N LEU A 54 12.28 6.45 15.54
CA LEU A 54 12.74 5.48 14.53
C LEU A 54 14.16 5.77 14.08
N GLU A 55 14.47 7.03 13.77
CA GLU A 55 15.81 7.44 13.32
C GLU A 55 16.89 7.09 14.36
N HIS A 56 16.62 7.32 15.65
CA HIS A 56 17.54 6.93 16.72
C HIS A 56 17.64 5.40 16.86
N LEU A 57 16.55 4.66 16.68
CA LEU A 57 16.55 3.20 16.78
C LEU A 57 17.31 2.54 15.62
N PHE A 58 17.34 3.17 14.44
CA PHE A 58 18.06 2.64 13.28
C PHE A 58 19.57 2.53 13.51
N GLU A 59 20.17 3.38 14.35
CA GLU A 59 21.61 3.32 14.67
C GLU A 59 22.02 1.97 15.28
N ASP A 60 21.17 1.40 16.13
CA ASP A 60 21.45 0.18 16.90
C ASP A 60 20.69 -1.05 16.37
N TYR A 61 19.67 -0.88 15.53
CA TYR A 61 18.82 -1.96 15.03
C TYR A 61 19.20 -2.38 13.60
N ASP A 62 19.61 -3.64 13.45
CA ASP A 62 19.97 -4.30 12.18
C ASP A 62 18.96 -5.37 11.72
N GLY A 63 17.80 -5.44 12.38
CA GLY A 63 16.78 -6.46 12.15
C GLY A 63 15.83 -6.17 10.98
N ASP A 64 14.80 -7.03 10.87
CA ASP A 64 13.77 -6.93 9.83
C ASP A 64 12.70 -5.88 10.19
N PHE A 65 12.50 -4.91 9.31
CA PHE A 65 11.48 -3.86 9.48
C PHE A 65 10.08 -4.32 9.09
N MET A 66 9.88 -5.59 8.72
CA MET A 66 8.63 -6.04 8.12
C MET A 66 7.39 -5.77 9.00
N ASP A 67 7.47 -6.12 10.28
CA ASP A 67 6.37 -5.93 11.23
C ASP A 67 6.11 -4.44 11.51
N ALA A 68 7.19 -3.64 11.56
CA ALA A 68 7.10 -2.21 11.79
C ALA A 68 6.46 -1.47 10.60
N VAL A 69 6.86 -1.82 9.37
CA VAL A 69 6.25 -1.31 8.14
C VAL A 69 4.77 -1.69 8.05
N THR A 70 4.43 -2.93 8.38
CA THR A 70 3.03 -3.40 8.42
C THR A 70 2.20 -2.60 9.44
N ALA A 71 2.76 -2.36 10.64
CA ALA A 71 2.11 -1.59 11.69
C ALA A 71 1.92 -0.10 11.32
N ALA A 72 2.91 0.53 10.69
CA ALA A 72 2.79 1.91 10.21
C ALA A 72 1.80 2.02 9.05
N ALA A 73 1.87 1.11 8.08
CA ALA A 73 1.04 1.12 6.88
C ALA A 73 -0.44 0.88 7.20
N SER A 74 -0.76 -0.04 8.11
CA SER A 74 -2.15 -0.28 8.58
C SER A 74 -2.76 0.96 9.26
N LYS A 75 -1.94 1.83 9.84
CA LYS A 75 -2.38 3.09 10.47
C LYS A 75 -2.31 4.31 9.55
N GLY A 76 -1.81 4.15 8.31
CA GLY A 76 -1.72 5.24 7.34
C GLY A 76 -0.52 6.18 7.56
N TYR A 77 0.47 5.77 8.35
CA TYR A 77 1.64 6.58 8.69
C TYR A 77 2.68 6.55 7.58
N GLN A 78 2.45 7.37 6.55
CA GLN A 78 3.28 7.45 5.35
C GLN A 78 4.75 7.78 5.68
N GLU A 79 4.98 8.76 6.58
CA GLU A 79 6.32 9.21 6.94
C GLU A 79 7.14 8.08 7.57
N ALA A 80 6.56 7.33 8.51
CA ALA A 80 7.22 6.17 9.11
C ALA A 80 7.56 5.08 8.07
N VAL A 81 6.63 4.77 7.14
CA VAL A 81 6.90 3.79 6.07
C VAL A 81 8.02 4.27 5.15
N ILE A 82 8.00 5.54 4.73
CA ILE A 82 9.04 6.14 3.89
C ILE A 82 10.39 6.08 4.60
N CYS A 83 10.44 6.47 5.88
CA CYS A 83 11.65 6.49 6.69
C CYS A 83 12.30 5.10 6.76
N MET A 84 11.53 4.05 7.04
CA MET A 84 12.03 2.66 7.06
C MET A 84 12.49 2.16 5.68
N VAL A 85 11.73 2.47 4.62
CA VAL A 85 12.09 2.05 3.25
C VAL A 85 13.37 2.74 2.78
N GLN A 86 13.53 4.02 3.09
CA GLN A 86 14.75 4.77 2.79
C GLN A 86 15.94 4.21 3.56
N GLU A 87 15.82 3.94 4.86
CA GLU A 87 16.90 3.37 5.67
C GLU A 87 17.44 2.05 5.11
N ILE A 88 16.55 1.15 4.67
CA ILE A 88 16.95 -0.11 4.03
C ILE A 88 17.70 0.17 2.73
N ASP A 89 17.21 1.10 1.92
CA ASP A 89 17.86 1.47 0.65
C ASP A 89 19.25 2.11 0.87
N TRP A 90 19.39 2.95 1.92
CA TRP A 90 20.68 3.53 2.33
C TRP A 90 21.69 2.45 2.76
N ARG A 91 21.26 1.42 3.49
CA ARG A 91 22.12 0.30 3.92
C ARG A 91 22.61 -0.54 2.75
N GLU A 92 21.74 -0.79 1.78
CA GLU A 92 22.05 -1.61 0.60
C GLU A 92 22.93 -0.90 -0.42
N ASN A 93 22.73 0.41 -0.62
CA ASN A 93 23.52 1.19 -1.58
C ASN A 93 24.94 1.54 -1.08
N GLY A 94 25.34 1.03 0.09
CA GLY A 94 26.66 1.19 0.66
C GLY A 94 26.87 2.61 1.20
N GLY A 95 26.65 2.79 2.50
CA GLY A 95 26.93 4.04 3.23
C GLY A 95 28.40 4.51 3.22
N ASP A 96 29.27 3.93 2.40
CA ASP A 96 30.67 4.29 2.25
C ASP A 96 30.91 5.09 0.95
N ILE A 97 30.54 6.38 0.97
CA ILE A 97 31.38 7.38 0.29
C ILE A 97 32.52 7.68 1.25
N ASP A 98 33.50 6.79 1.26
CA ASP A 98 34.76 7.01 1.96
C ASP A 98 35.42 8.24 1.32
N GLN A 99 35.35 9.38 2.02
CA GLN A 99 36.23 10.53 1.75
C GLN A 99 37.65 10.14 2.15
N SER A 100 38.31 9.32 1.34
CA SER A 100 39.75 9.12 1.46
C SER A 100 40.40 9.01 0.08
N ASP A 101 41.13 10.08 -0.25
CA ASP A 101 42.36 10.07 -1.04
C ASP A 101 42.42 9.17 -2.29
N SER A 102 42.04 9.74 -3.43
CA SER A 102 42.87 9.55 -4.62
C SER A 102 43.24 10.89 -5.23
N VAL A 103 44.25 11.52 -4.63
CA VAL A 103 45.10 12.48 -5.32
C VAL A 103 45.83 11.73 -6.44
N SER A 104 45.18 11.55 -7.58
CA SER A 104 45.87 11.17 -8.81
C SER A 104 46.45 12.44 -9.41
N VAL A 105 47.60 12.83 -8.86
CA VAL A 105 48.58 13.66 -9.55
C VAL A 105 48.90 12.98 -10.87
N SER A 106 48.50 13.58 -11.98
CA SER A 106 49.10 13.31 -13.29
C SER A 106 49.59 14.63 -13.87
N SER A 107 50.81 14.95 -13.44
CA SER A 107 51.91 15.54 -14.20
C SER A 107 51.56 16.15 -15.55
N ASN A 108 51.75 17.47 -15.60
CA ASN A 108 52.13 18.21 -16.80
C ASN A 108 53.12 17.42 -17.67
N SER A 109 52.80 17.27 -18.95
CA SER A 109 53.79 17.22 -20.01
C SER A 109 53.28 18.08 -21.16
N GLU A 110 53.93 19.23 -21.29
CA GLU A 110 53.83 20.14 -22.40
C GLU A 110 54.14 19.40 -23.71
N SER A 111 53.37 19.66 -24.75
CA SER A 111 53.88 19.74 -26.13
C SER A 111 52.86 20.44 -27.02
N ASP A 112 53.34 21.54 -27.60
CA ASP A 112 52.72 22.40 -28.59
C ASP A 112 52.13 21.67 -29.80
N SER A 113 50.99 22.14 -30.32
CA SER A 113 50.96 22.65 -31.70
C SER A 113 49.63 23.33 -32.03
N VAL A 114 49.78 24.47 -32.68
CA VAL A 114 48.77 25.43 -33.12
C VAL A 114 47.96 24.86 -34.28
N SER A 115 46.64 25.02 -34.26
CA SER A 115 45.85 25.27 -35.48
C SER A 115 44.54 25.97 -35.17
N ILE A 116 44.41 27.13 -35.80
CA ILE A 116 43.30 28.08 -35.80
C ILE A 116 42.19 27.50 -36.69
N ASN A 117 40.92 27.62 -36.29
CA ASN A 117 39.83 28.03 -37.17
C ASN A 117 38.52 28.33 -36.40
N SER A 118 38.23 29.63 -36.32
CA SER A 118 36.97 30.31 -36.65
C SER A 118 35.63 29.56 -36.54
N SER A 119 34.74 30.21 -35.77
CA SER A 119 33.33 30.48 -36.07
C SER A 119 32.40 29.28 -36.25
N ASP A 120 31.45 29.07 -35.33
CA ASP A 120 30.05 29.38 -35.61
C ASP A 120 29.17 29.35 -34.36
N GLN A 121 28.13 30.17 -34.40
CA GLN A 121 27.08 30.30 -33.40
C GLN A 121 26.26 29.02 -33.30
N SER A 122 25.90 28.63 -32.08
CA SER A 122 24.69 27.86 -31.78
C SER A 122 24.40 27.96 -30.28
N ASP A 123 23.72 29.04 -29.88
CA ASP A 123 23.00 29.09 -28.61
C ASP A 123 21.83 28.11 -28.69
N SER A 124 22.03 26.88 -28.18
CA SER A 124 20.92 25.98 -27.90
C SER A 124 20.50 26.19 -26.45
N VAL A 125 19.42 26.94 -26.27
CA VAL A 125 18.65 26.98 -25.03
C VAL A 125 18.14 25.56 -24.78
N ARG A 126 18.68 24.88 -23.76
CA ARG A 126 18.06 23.68 -23.19
C ARG A 126 17.46 24.08 -21.85
N GLU A 127 16.27 24.64 -21.92
CA GLU A 127 15.28 24.44 -20.86
C GLU A 127 14.62 23.09 -21.09
N SER A 128 14.21 22.48 -19.97
CA SER A 128 13.47 21.21 -19.88
C SER A 128 14.38 19.98 -20.04
N ASP A 129 14.35 18.99 -19.16
CA ASP A 129 13.18 18.45 -18.48
C ASP A 129 13.49 18.00 -17.06
N SER A 130 12.43 18.09 -16.25
CA SER A 130 12.26 17.43 -14.96
C SER A 130 13.01 16.10 -14.88
N VAL A 131 13.92 16.02 -13.93
CA VAL A 131 14.43 14.76 -13.41
C VAL A 131 13.23 14.04 -12.80
N SER A 132 12.52 13.26 -13.62
CA SER A 132 11.72 12.16 -13.11
C SER A 132 12.74 11.09 -12.75
N GLU A 133 13.37 11.26 -11.58
CA GLU A 133 14.16 10.24 -10.91
C GLU A 133 13.24 9.04 -10.72
N SER A 134 13.25 8.15 -11.71
CA SER A 134 12.66 6.83 -11.62
C SER A 134 13.47 6.08 -10.59
N TYR A 135 13.14 6.28 -9.31
CA TYR A 135 13.59 5.46 -8.20
C TYR A 135 13.21 4.02 -8.54
N SER A 136 14.18 3.27 -9.06
CA SER A 136 14.03 1.84 -9.24
C SER A 136 13.98 1.27 -7.84
N ILE A 137 12.81 0.81 -7.40
CA ILE A 137 12.67 0.10 -6.12
C ILE A 137 13.77 -0.97 -6.08
N SER A 138 14.60 -0.93 -5.04
CA SER A 138 15.62 -1.95 -4.84
C SER A 138 14.94 -3.31 -4.62
N ALA A 139 15.54 -4.39 -5.12
CA ALA A 139 14.97 -5.74 -4.98
C ALA A 139 14.64 -6.12 -3.51
N TYR A 140 15.30 -5.46 -2.54
CA TYR A 140 15.10 -5.63 -1.11
C TYR A 140 13.91 -4.85 -0.54
N THR A 141 13.57 -3.67 -1.08
CA THR A 141 12.45 -2.85 -0.59
C THR A 141 11.11 -3.28 -1.18
N ALA A 142 11.11 -3.95 -2.34
CA ALA A 142 9.91 -4.50 -2.98
C ALA A 142 9.05 -5.41 -2.07
N PRO A 143 9.59 -6.44 -1.38
CA PRO A 143 8.78 -7.28 -0.50
C PRO A 143 8.19 -6.50 0.70
N LEU A 144 8.93 -5.54 1.26
CA LEU A 144 8.42 -4.68 2.33
C LEU A 144 7.28 -3.79 1.86
N LEU A 145 7.44 -3.14 0.70
CA LEU A 145 6.41 -2.29 0.12
C LEU A 145 5.15 -3.08 -0.25
N LYS A 146 5.30 -4.31 -0.78
CA LYS A 146 4.17 -5.20 -1.05
C LYS A 146 3.35 -5.45 0.22
N LYS A 147 4.04 -5.80 1.32
CA LYS A 147 3.39 -6.06 2.61
C LYS A 147 2.79 -4.79 3.23
N ALA A 148 3.43 -3.65 3.06
CA ALA A 148 2.88 -2.35 3.46
C ALA A 148 1.54 -2.08 2.74
N VAL A 149 1.52 -2.28 1.42
CA VAL A 149 0.34 -2.08 0.58
C VAL A 149 -0.78 -3.08 0.92
N GLU A 150 -0.44 -4.34 1.19
CA GLU A 150 -1.39 -5.35 1.69
C GLU A 150 -2.05 -4.92 3.01
N ALA A 151 -1.24 -4.51 4.00
CA ALA A 151 -1.73 -4.07 5.31
C ALA A 151 -2.60 -2.80 5.21
N ALA A 152 -2.19 -1.87 4.35
CA ALA A 152 -2.95 -0.66 4.05
C ALA A 152 -4.29 -0.99 3.38
N ALA A 153 -4.34 -1.98 2.48
CA ALA A 153 -5.57 -2.42 1.82
C ALA A 153 -6.57 -2.98 2.82
N GLN A 154 -6.11 -3.84 3.73
CA GLN A 154 -6.94 -4.41 4.82
C GLN A 154 -7.44 -3.36 5.81
N SER A 155 -6.70 -2.26 5.97
CA SER A 155 -7.00 -1.21 6.95
C SER A 155 -7.64 0.04 6.34
N GLY A 156 -7.85 0.08 5.02
CA GLY A 156 -8.51 1.17 4.32
C GLY A 156 -7.63 2.42 4.11
N GLN A 157 -6.30 2.28 4.20
CA GLN A 157 -5.36 3.39 4.10
C GLN A 157 -5.05 3.73 2.64
N ALA A 158 -6.02 4.36 1.97
CA ALA A 158 -5.93 4.68 0.55
C ALA A 158 -4.70 5.52 0.17
N ASP A 159 -4.20 6.38 1.07
CA ASP A 159 -3.06 7.24 0.76
C ASP A 159 -1.73 6.48 0.72
N ILE A 160 -1.55 5.46 1.56
CA ILE A 160 -0.40 4.53 1.47
C ILE A 160 -0.44 3.80 0.11
N ILE A 161 -1.61 3.32 -0.30
CA ILE A 161 -1.79 2.58 -1.55
C ILE A 161 -1.54 3.49 -2.75
N LYS A 162 -2.07 4.71 -2.76
CA LYS A 162 -1.80 5.72 -3.81
C LYS A 162 -0.32 6.03 -3.94
N LEU A 163 0.40 6.07 -2.82
CA LEU A 163 1.82 6.38 -2.80
C LEU A 163 2.68 5.23 -3.32
N PHE A 164 2.42 4.00 -2.87
CA PHE A 164 3.34 2.86 -3.09
C PHE A 164 2.90 1.88 -4.18
N LEU A 165 1.61 1.75 -4.49
CA LEU A 165 1.16 0.87 -5.57
C LEU A 165 1.78 1.25 -6.92
N PRO A 166 1.86 2.54 -7.32
CA PRO A 166 2.52 2.91 -8.58
C PRO A 166 4.02 2.61 -8.61
N GLN A 167 4.68 2.62 -7.44
CA GLN A 167 6.11 2.35 -7.35
C GLN A 167 6.38 0.85 -7.54
N LEU A 168 5.52 -0.03 -7.00
CA LEU A 168 5.60 -1.48 -7.20
C LEU A 168 5.31 -1.89 -8.66
N VAL A 169 4.66 -1.02 -9.40
CA VAL A 169 4.18 -1.24 -10.78
C VAL A 169 5.06 -0.46 -11.77
N THR A 170 6.37 -0.67 -11.70
CA THR A 170 7.35 0.18 -12.41
C THR A 170 7.71 -0.30 -13.82
N SER A 171 7.48 -1.56 -14.19
CA SER A 171 7.82 -2.04 -15.54
C SER A 171 6.83 -3.00 -16.16
N TRP A 172 6.58 -2.81 -17.47
CA TRP A 172 5.85 -3.76 -18.32
C TRP A 172 6.64 -5.07 -18.54
N ASP A 173 7.88 -5.14 -18.05
CA ASP A 173 8.66 -6.39 -18.08
C ASP A 173 8.11 -7.40 -17.05
N ASN A 174 7.34 -6.94 -16.05
CA ASN A 174 6.77 -7.79 -15.02
C ASN A 174 5.26 -7.54 -14.79
N ILE A 175 4.51 -7.52 -15.90
CA ILE A 175 3.05 -7.32 -15.91
C ILE A 175 2.32 -8.33 -15.01
N SER A 176 2.82 -9.56 -14.89
CA SER A 176 2.22 -10.58 -14.04
C SER A 176 2.28 -10.21 -12.56
N GLU A 177 3.39 -9.63 -12.09
CA GLU A 177 3.52 -9.17 -10.70
C GLU A 177 2.66 -7.93 -10.45
N MET A 178 2.61 -7.00 -11.42
CA MET A 178 1.70 -5.86 -11.39
C MET A 178 0.24 -6.31 -11.17
N TYR A 179 -0.24 -7.28 -11.96
CA TYR A 179 -1.60 -7.82 -11.80
C TYR A 179 -1.78 -8.46 -10.44
N THR A 180 -0.84 -9.31 -10.03
CA THR A 180 -0.92 -10.03 -8.75
C THR A 180 -1.04 -9.06 -7.58
N ILE A 181 -0.24 -8.00 -7.54
CA ILE A 181 -0.28 -7.01 -6.47
C ILE A 181 -1.58 -6.21 -6.53
N THR A 182 -1.96 -5.71 -7.70
CA THR A 182 -3.15 -4.87 -7.87
C THR A 182 -4.43 -5.62 -7.49
N TRP A 183 -4.56 -6.87 -7.93
CA TRP A 183 -5.72 -7.72 -7.61
C TRP A 183 -5.75 -8.16 -6.16
N ASN A 184 -4.60 -8.47 -5.56
CA ASN A 184 -4.57 -8.74 -4.12
C ASN A 184 -5.04 -7.52 -3.32
N VAL A 185 -4.63 -6.30 -3.67
CA VAL A 185 -5.12 -5.08 -3.00
C VAL A 185 -6.63 -4.93 -3.18
N LEU A 186 -7.15 -5.19 -4.39
CA LEU A 186 -8.58 -5.13 -4.66
C LEU A 186 -9.37 -6.13 -3.81
N ASP A 187 -8.93 -7.38 -3.78
CA ASP A 187 -9.56 -8.48 -3.05
C ASP A 187 -9.56 -8.19 -1.53
N GLN A 188 -8.42 -7.75 -0.97
CA GLN A 188 -8.30 -7.40 0.46
C GLN A 188 -9.19 -6.21 0.85
N ALA A 189 -9.21 -5.17 0.02
CA ALA A 189 -10.04 -4.00 0.24
C ALA A 189 -11.53 -4.32 0.11
N ALA A 190 -11.89 -5.23 -0.80
CA ALA A 190 -13.26 -5.68 -0.99
C ALA A 190 -13.75 -6.52 0.19
N ALA A 191 -12.93 -7.49 0.63
CA ALA A 191 -13.19 -8.30 1.83
C ALA A 191 -13.30 -7.45 3.10
N SER A 192 -12.58 -6.33 3.18
CA SER A 192 -12.57 -5.45 4.35
C SER A 192 -13.54 -4.26 4.26
N GLY A 193 -14.24 -4.10 3.13
CA GLY A 193 -15.27 -3.07 2.95
C GLY A 193 -14.75 -1.65 2.67
N HIS A 194 -13.48 -1.52 2.29
CA HIS A 194 -12.82 -0.21 2.13
C HIS A 194 -13.07 0.39 0.75
N LEU A 195 -14.25 0.99 0.59
CA LEU A 195 -14.73 1.56 -0.68
C LEU A 195 -13.72 2.51 -1.36
N ASN A 196 -13.05 3.38 -0.60
CA ASN A 196 -12.08 4.35 -1.16
C ASN A 196 -10.86 3.67 -1.80
N VAL A 197 -10.44 2.55 -1.23
CA VAL A 197 -9.33 1.74 -1.78
C VAL A 197 -9.80 1.04 -3.04
N VAL A 198 -10.98 0.42 -3.00
CA VAL A 198 -11.58 -0.27 -4.16
C VAL A 198 -11.74 0.68 -5.35
N ILE A 199 -12.32 1.87 -5.12
CA ILE A 199 -12.46 2.91 -6.16
C ILE A 199 -11.10 3.25 -6.75
N PHE A 200 -10.10 3.54 -5.90
CA PHE A 200 -8.78 3.90 -6.38
C PHE A 200 -8.14 2.78 -7.23
N VAL A 201 -8.20 1.54 -6.77
CA VAL A 201 -7.57 0.39 -7.46
C VAL A 201 -8.24 0.11 -8.79
N VAL A 202 -9.57 0.16 -8.84
CA VAL A 202 -10.32 -0.04 -10.08
C VAL A 202 -10.07 1.10 -11.07
N ASP A 203 -10.06 2.36 -10.60
CA ASP A 203 -9.74 3.51 -11.44
C ASP A 203 -8.30 3.45 -11.95
N TYR A 204 -7.37 3.02 -11.10
CA TYR A 204 -5.97 2.79 -11.46
C TYR A 204 -5.87 1.75 -12.57
N ALA A 205 -6.40 0.54 -12.35
CA ALA A 205 -6.37 -0.52 -13.36
C ALA A 205 -7.09 -0.14 -14.67
N SER A 206 -8.16 0.67 -14.57
CA SER A 206 -8.89 1.18 -15.74
C SER A 206 -8.06 2.19 -16.53
N GLN A 207 -7.37 3.11 -15.87
CA GLN A 207 -6.47 4.09 -16.51
C GLN A 207 -5.31 3.42 -17.25
N TRP A 208 -4.79 2.35 -16.68
CA TRP A 208 -3.72 1.55 -17.30
C TRP A 208 -4.24 0.51 -18.30
N GLY A 209 -5.56 0.38 -18.44
CA GLY A 209 -6.19 -0.42 -19.49
C GLY A 209 -6.20 -1.93 -19.24
N TYR A 210 -6.03 -2.39 -17.99
CA TYR A 210 -5.99 -3.81 -17.66
C TYR A 210 -7.07 -4.26 -16.68
N ILE A 211 -8.08 -3.42 -16.38
CA ILE A 211 -9.20 -3.80 -15.51
C ILE A 211 -9.94 -5.06 -15.98
N THR A 212 -10.02 -5.30 -17.30
CA THR A 212 -10.66 -6.49 -17.87
C THR A 212 -9.82 -7.76 -17.73
N GLU A 213 -8.54 -7.63 -17.40
CA GLU A 213 -7.61 -8.73 -17.14
C GLU A 213 -7.64 -9.13 -15.65
N TYR A 214 -8.67 -8.73 -14.91
CA TYR A 214 -8.86 -9.13 -13.53
C TYR A 214 -8.86 -10.65 -13.40
N THR A 215 -7.96 -11.13 -12.56
CA THR A 215 -7.91 -12.53 -12.15
C THR A 215 -7.96 -12.55 -10.62
N PRO A 216 -8.94 -13.23 -10.01
CA PRO A 216 -8.99 -13.32 -8.56
C PRO A 216 -7.71 -13.95 -8.01
N SER A 217 -7.26 -13.47 -6.85
CA SER A 217 -6.08 -14.02 -6.19
C SER A 217 -6.29 -15.45 -5.66
N GLY A 218 -7.55 -15.89 -5.57
CA GLY A 218 -7.97 -17.23 -5.20
C GLY A 218 -9.19 -17.72 -5.99
N GLU A 219 -9.96 -18.63 -5.40
CA GLU A 219 -11.21 -19.14 -5.99
C GLU A 219 -12.37 -18.12 -5.88
N GLU A 220 -12.19 -17.11 -5.03
CA GLU A 220 -13.17 -16.12 -4.64
C GLU A 220 -12.79 -14.77 -5.26
N ASP A 221 -13.72 -14.17 -6.02
CA ASP A 221 -13.48 -12.85 -6.60
C ASP A 221 -13.85 -11.72 -5.64
N ALA A 222 -13.45 -10.49 -5.97
CA ALA A 222 -13.67 -9.33 -5.13
C ALA A 222 -15.16 -9.08 -4.82
N VAL A 223 -16.07 -9.43 -5.74
CA VAL A 223 -17.52 -9.31 -5.50
C VAL A 223 -17.96 -10.34 -4.46
N TRP A 224 -17.58 -11.61 -4.62
CA TRP A 224 -17.85 -12.65 -3.64
C TRP A 224 -17.31 -12.28 -2.26
N LEU A 225 -16.06 -11.80 -2.18
CA LEU A 225 -15.42 -11.39 -0.93
C LEU A 225 -16.17 -10.25 -0.23
N ALA A 226 -16.64 -9.26 -1.00
CA ALA A 226 -17.45 -8.18 -0.47
C ALA A 226 -18.81 -8.67 0.04
N VAL A 227 -19.46 -9.59 -0.66
CA VAL A 227 -20.75 -10.18 -0.24
C VAL A 227 -20.59 -11.04 1.01
N GLY A 228 -19.63 -11.98 1.01
CA GLY A 228 -19.35 -12.85 2.15
C GLY A 228 -18.98 -12.08 3.42
N SER A 229 -18.43 -10.86 3.27
CA SER A 229 -18.09 -9.98 4.39
C SER A 229 -19.19 -8.98 4.77
N GLY A 230 -20.32 -8.95 4.04
CA GLY A 230 -21.45 -8.05 4.30
C GLY A 230 -21.17 -6.58 3.93
N HIS A 231 -20.42 -6.38 2.84
CA HIS A 231 -20.03 -5.07 2.33
C HIS A 231 -20.76 -4.71 1.03
N ASP A 232 -22.08 -4.60 1.14
CA ASP A 232 -23.03 -4.43 0.04
C ASP A 232 -22.66 -3.29 -0.91
N GLN A 233 -22.24 -2.15 -0.35
CA GLN A 233 -21.87 -0.97 -1.13
C GLN A 233 -20.65 -1.22 -2.03
N VAL A 234 -19.72 -2.05 -1.57
CA VAL A 234 -18.53 -2.43 -2.34
C VAL A 234 -18.91 -3.44 -3.41
N ALA A 235 -19.70 -4.45 -3.08
CA ALA A 235 -20.20 -5.43 -4.05
C ALA A 235 -20.99 -4.76 -5.19
N ILE A 236 -21.89 -3.83 -4.84
CA ILE A 236 -22.66 -3.03 -5.80
C ILE A 236 -21.73 -2.22 -6.71
N LEU A 237 -20.73 -1.56 -6.14
CA LEU A 237 -19.80 -0.73 -6.90
C LEU A 237 -18.96 -1.57 -7.88
N LEU A 238 -18.40 -2.70 -7.43
CA LEU A 238 -17.59 -3.59 -8.26
C LEU A 238 -18.36 -4.10 -9.48
N GLN A 239 -19.61 -4.47 -9.28
CA GLN A 239 -20.48 -5.00 -10.34
C GLN A 239 -20.87 -3.95 -11.40
N LEU A 240 -20.70 -2.64 -11.13
CA LEU A 240 -20.86 -1.58 -12.14
C LEU A 240 -19.70 -1.52 -13.13
N TYR A 241 -18.55 -2.12 -12.80
CA TYR A 241 -17.41 -2.16 -13.70
C TYR A 241 -17.54 -3.31 -14.69
N SER A 242 -16.98 -3.10 -15.89
CA SER A 242 -17.02 -4.09 -16.99
C SER A 242 -16.03 -5.24 -16.79
N VAL A 243 -16.14 -5.91 -15.65
CA VAL A 243 -15.35 -7.08 -15.27
C VAL A 243 -16.28 -8.29 -15.23
N THR A 244 -15.80 -9.45 -15.69
CA THR A 244 -16.56 -10.69 -15.65
C THR A 244 -16.47 -11.30 -14.25
N TRP A 245 -17.31 -10.80 -13.34
CA TRP A 245 -17.45 -11.33 -11.99
C TRP A 245 -18.15 -12.70 -11.99
N ASN A 246 -17.81 -13.56 -11.03
CA ASN A 246 -18.52 -14.79 -10.72
C ASN A 246 -19.75 -14.50 -9.87
N VAL A 247 -20.72 -13.85 -10.52
CA VAL A 247 -21.99 -13.43 -9.91
C VAL A 247 -22.78 -14.62 -9.35
N GLN A 248 -22.60 -15.82 -9.90
CA GLN A 248 -23.26 -17.03 -9.42
C GLN A 248 -22.77 -17.42 -8.03
N ASN A 249 -21.45 -17.48 -7.82
CA ASN A 249 -20.89 -17.79 -6.51
C ASN A 249 -21.29 -16.70 -5.50
N ALA A 250 -21.25 -15.41 -5.90
CA ALA A 250 -21.63 -14.31 -5.03
C ALA A 250 -23.12 -14.36 -4.63
N LEU A 251 -24.00 -14.80 -5.53
CA LEU A 251 -25.42 -15.01 -5.23
C LEU A 251 -25.63 -16.16 -4.24
N GLU A 252 -24.94 -17.27 -4.42
CA GLU A 252 -25.02 -18.42 -3.50
C GLU A 252 -24.59 -17.99 -2.08
N GLU A 253 -23.50 -17.25 -1.97
CA GLU A 253 -23.02 -16.70 -0.69
C GLU A 253 -24.01 -15.71 -0.08
N ALA A 254 -24.60 -14.81 -0.87
CA ALA A 254 -25.61 -13.86 -0.39
C ALA A 254 -26.84 -14.58 0.19
N LEU A 255 -27.24 -15.71 -0.40
CA LEU A 255 -28.37 -16.51 0.08
C LEU A 255 -28.01 -17.26 1.36
N ASP A 256 -26.82 -17.83 1.44
CA ASP A 256 -26.33 -18.53 2.64
C ASP A 256 -26.16 -17.58 3.84
N MET A 257 -25.79 -16.32 3.57
CA MET A 257 -25.65 -15.25 4.56
C MET A 257 -26.96 -14.48 4.84
N GLU A 258 -28.09 -14.90 4.28
CA GLU A 258 -29.42 -14.26 4.40
C GLU A 258 -29.44 -12.76 3.99
N GLN A 259 -28.53 -12.34 3.10
CA GLN A 259 -28.44 -10.98 2.56
C GLN A 259 -29.42 -10.77 1.40
N HIS A 260 -30.72 -10.80 1.71
CA HIS A 260 -31.79 -10.78 0.70
C HIS A 260 -31.76 -9.55 -0.23
N GLU A 261 -31.36 -8.38 0.27
CA GLU A 261 -31.29 -7.15 -0.54
C GLU A 261 -30.23 -7.26 -1.65
N ILE A 262 -29.05 -7.79 -1.33
CA ILE A 262 -27.99 -8.03 -2.31
C ILE A 262 -28.38 -9.14 -3.27
N ALA A 263 -28.95 -10.25 -2.77
CA ALA A 263 -29.37 -11.36 -3.62
C ALA A 263 -30.42 -10.92 -4.65
N GLU A 264 -31.41 -10.11 -4.24
CA GLU A 264 -32.37 -9.49 -5.15
C GLU A 264 -31.70 -8.56 -6.16
N TRP A 265 -30.72 -7.77 -5.71
CA TRP A 265 -29.99 -6.85 -6.59
C TRP A 265 -29.16 -7.58 -7.65
N ILE A 266 -28.44 -8.63 -7.25
CA ILE A 266 -27.67 -9.51 -8.14
C ILE A 266 -28.60 -10.14 -9.18
N LEU A 267 -29.74 -10.68 -8.75
CA LEU A 267 -30.74 -11.25 -9.66
C LEU A 267 -31.30 -10.20 -10.64
N ALA A 268 -31.63 -9.00 -10.16
CA ALA A 268 -32.17 -7.92 -10.97
C ALA A 268 -31.20 -7.50 -12.09
N LEU A 269 -29.89 -7.50 -11.81
CA LEU A 269 -28.87 -7.25 -12.82
C LEU A 269 -28.77 -8.35 -13.87
N GLY A 270 -28.80 -9.62 -13.46
CA GLY A 270 -28.80 -10.74 -14.39
C GLY A 270 -29.97 -10.67 -15.39
N TYR A 271 -31.16 -10.30 -14.91
CA TYR A 271 -32.32 -10.10 -15.79
C TYR A 271 -32.20 -8.88 -16.71
N ALA A 272 -31.55 -7.80 -16.26
CA ALA A 272 -31.37 -6.58 -17.06
C ALA A 272 -30.44 -6.81 -18.26
N GLU A 273 -29.36 -7.56 -18.08
CA GLU A 273 -28.45 -7.91 -19.18
C GLU A 273 -29.11 -8.82 -20.22
N GLU A 274 -29.92 -9.80 -19.77
CA GLU A 274 -30.65 -10.70 -20.65
C GLU A 274 -31.69 -9.95 -21.50
N GLN A 275 -32.37 -8.95 -20.92
CA GLN A 275 -33.30 -8.09 -21.66
C GLN A 275 -32.59 -7.20 -22.69
N GLN A 276 -31.42 -6.64 -22.37
CA GLN A 276 -30.64 -5.86 -23.33
C GLN A 276 -30.15 -6.72 -24.51
N LEU A 277 -29.71 -7.95 -24.25
CA LEU A 277 -29.32 -8.90 -25.30
C LEU A 277 -30.51 -9.31 -26.17
N HIS A 278 -31.68 -9.55 -25.55
CA HIS A 278 -32.92 -9.85 -26.27
C HIS A 278 -33.37 -8.68 -27.16
N GLN A 279 -33.33 -7.44 -26.65
CA GLN A 279 -33.67 -6.25 -27.42
C GLN A 279 -32.69 -6.01 -28.57
N LYS A 280 -31.39 -6.19 -28.34
CA LYS A 280 -30.34 -6.09 -29.37
C LYS A 280 -30.43 -7.20 -30.42
N TRP A 281 -31.00 -8.35 -30.08
CA TRP A 281 -31.33 -9.40 -31.05
C TRP A 281 -32.57 -9.05 -31.87
N LEU A 282 -33.63 -8.54 -31.24
CA LEU A 282 -34.83 -8.06 -31.93
C LEU A 282 -34.50 -6.92 -32.93
N ASP A 283 -33.69 -5.95 -32.52
CA ASP A 283 -33.26 -4.82 -33.37
C ASP A 283 -32.39 -5.24 -34.56
N ARG A 284 -31.59 -6.31 -34.40
CA ARG A 284 -30.82 -6.89 -35.51
C ARG A 284 -31.71 -7.64 -36.49
N ARG A 285 -32.82 -8.20 -36.02
CA ARG A 285 -33.76 -8.97 -36.85
C ARG A 285 -34.73 -8.09 -37.62
N THR A 286 -35.04 -6.89 -37.13
CA THR A 286 -35.92 -5.91 -37.79
C THR A 286 -35.19 -5.00 -38.77
N ARG A 287 -33.85 -4.99 -38.78
CA ARG A 287 -33.00 -4.28 -39.75
C ARG A 287 -32.55 -5.14 -40.95
N SER A 288 -32.99 -6.40 -41.04
CA SER A 288 -32.82 -7.28 -42.21
C SER A 288 -34.13 -7.41 -42.98
#